data_AF-A0A1N7MWN5-F1
#
_entry.id   AF-A0A1N7MWN5-F1
#
_cell.length_a   1.000
_cell.length_b   1.000
_cell.length_c   1.000
_cell.angle_alpha   90.00
_cell.angle_beta   90.00
_cell.angle_gamma   90.00
#
_symmetry.space_group_name_H-M   'P 1'
#
loop_
_entity.id
_entity.type
_entity.pdbx_description
1 polymer ?
#
loop_
_entity_poly.entity_id
_entity_poly.type
_entity_poly.pdbx_seq_one_letter_code
_entity_poly.pdbx_strand_id
1 'polypeptide(L)'
;MILAGILGGALILSKFMAHDGQLLLKDKIIAIINGSISGEKENENALSPPSSNQLKTTEHDGSENSSKKINTVNYVRDTPHSLTNTSFSLRNDCNPAAAHGCLNTKREKVEKEKYDELWDAVAKTYPGSRLRVFKRSLVERVLKEERDSIIAAGEKYDVPPEIIASIIVKEQITQSAPDWVNMMDTYVRGKGHSVGLGAIFPSTAQKVWDVVNPEGGKKYGIVKGGDTYETVKILADNDEANIHSIAVVLKHKAQQLYGKSVDLKELTEEQWRAVIGKYNAESPEKKNYSDKTVQYPAPTRSILGLD
;
A
#
# COMPACT_ATOMS: atom_id res chain seq x y z
N MET A 1 27.46 26.36 6.88
CA MET A 1 26.24 25.88 6.19
C MET A 1 25.95 24.39 6.40
N ILE A 2 26.95 23.50 6.42
CA ILE A 2 26.76 22.06 6.68
C ILE A 2 26.14 21.80 8.07
N LEU A 3 26.62 22.49 9.10
CA LEU A 3 26.08 22.35 10.47
C LEU A 3 24.61 22.77 10.60
N ALA A 4 24.18 23.81 9.87
CA ALA A 4 22.79 24.28 9.87
C ALA A 4 21.87 23.32 9.10
N GLY A 5 22.36 22.69 8.03
CA GLY A 5 21.63 21.62 7.33
C GLY A 5 21.47 20.36 8.18
N ILE A 6 22.49 19.98 8.95
CA ILE A 6 22.43 18.85 9.89
C ILE A 6 21.50 19.15 11.06
N LEU A 7 21.55 20.36 11.64
CA LEU A 7 20.64 20.77 12.71
C LEU A 7 19.19 20.86 12.22
N GLY A 8 18.97 21.41 11.02
CA GLY A 8 17.66 21.47 10.38
C GLY A 8 17.09 20.09 10.10
N GLY A 9 17.91 19.18 9.55
CA GLY A 9 17.55 17.78 9.37
C GLY A 9 17.20 17.08 10.68
N ALA A 10 17.99 17.27 11.74
CA ALA A 10 17.74 16.69 13.06
C ALA A 10 16.47 17.24 13.74
N LEU A 11 16.15 18.53 13.55
CA LEU A 11 14.91 19.14 14.04
C LEU A 11 13.67 18.62 13.30
N ILE A 12 13.78 18.36 12.01
CA ILE A 12 12.70 17.77 11.21
C ILE A 12 12.49 16.30 11.57
N LEU A 13 13.59 15.53 11.68
CA LEU A 13 13.56 14.14 12.15
C LEU A 13 12.99 14.02 13.56
N SER A 14 13.36 14.91 14.49
CA SER A 14 12.82 14.89 15.85
C SER A 14 11.33 15.27 15.90
N LYS A 15 10.86 16.22 15.08
CA LYS A 15 9.42 16.51 14.94
C LYS A 15 8.64 15.34 14.35
N PHE A 16 9.17 14.70 13.30
CA PHE A 16 8.57 13.50 12.74
C PHE A 16 8.50 12.38 13.79
N MET A 17 9.61 12.09 14.48
CA MET A 17 9.67 11.08 15.54
C MET A 17 8.74 11.38 16.72
N ALA A 18 8.55 12.65 17.07
CA ALA A 18 7.69 13.07 18.17
C ALA A 18 6.19 12.98 17.87
N HIS A 19 5.79 13.06 16.60
CA HIS A 19 4.38 13.07 16.21
C HIS A 19 3.88 11.70 15.70
N ASP A 20 4.62 11.08 14.77
CA ASP A 20 4.18 9.87 14.07
C ASP A 20 5.27 8.79 13.95
N GLY A 21 6.55 9.19 13.96
CA GLY A 21 7.68 8.30 13.67
C GLY A 21 7.91 7.19 14.71
N GLN A 22 7.70 7.47 16.01
CA GLN A 22 7.87 6.43 17.04
C GLN A 22 6.83 5.30 16.96
N LEU A 23 5.59 5.58 16.55
CA LEU A 23 4.55 4.56 16.37
C LEU A 23 4.87 3.68 15.16
N LEU A 24 5.21 4.29 14.03
CA LEU A 24 5.60 3.59 12.81
C LEU A 24 6.82 2.67 12.98
N LEU A 25 7.83 3.14 13.73
CA LEU A 25 9.00 2.32 14.05
C LEU A 25 8.65 1.17 15.01
N LYS A 26 7.80 1.39 16.00
CA LYS A 26 7.39 0.35 16.95
C LYS A 26 6.55 -0.74 16.28
N ASP A 27 5.54 -0.38 15.48
CA ASP A 27 4.67 -1.34 14.82
C ASP A 27 5.44 -2.18 13.78
N LYS A 28 6.43 -1.58 13.10
CA LYS A 28 7.33 -2.31 12.18
C LYS A 28 8.38 -3.14 12.90
N ILE A 29 8.93 -2.69 14.02
CA ILE A 29 9.83 -3.51 14.85
C ILE A 29 9.07 -4.73 15.38
N ILE A 30 7.81 -4.58 15.80
CA ILE A 30 6.95 -5.70 16.20
C ILE A 30 6.67 -6.63 15.01
N ALA A 31 6.43 -6.10 13.80
CA ALA A 31 6.26 -6.91 12.60
C ALA A 31 7.54 -7.66 12.16
N ILE A 32 8.73 -7.08 12.38
CA ILE A 32 10.03 -7.72 12.12
C ILE A 32 10.33 -8.78 13.17
N ILE A 33 10.05 -8.51 14.45
CA ILE A 33 10.23 -9.47 15.55
C ILE A 33 9.28 -10.67 15.39
N ASN A 34 8.05 -10.44 14.92
CA ASN A 34 7.06 -11.49 14.68
C ASN A 34 7.21 -12.20 13.32
N GLY A 35 8.14 -11.74 12.47
CA GLY A 35 8.37 -12.25 11.12
C GLY A 35 9.87 -12.40 10.79
N SER A 36 10.44 -13.52 11.24
CA SER A 36 11.69 -14.12 10.73
C SER A 36 13.02 -13.47 11.14
N ILE A 37 13.57 -13.91 12.28
CA ILE A 37 15.02 -14.10 12.41
C ILE A 37 15.38 -15.33 11.56
N SER A 38 15.94 -15.12 10.37
CA SER A 38 16.89 -16.08 9.80
C SER A 38 17.88 -15.38 8.87
N GLY A 39 19.12 -15.24 9.34
CA GLY A 39 20.31 -15.23 8.50
C GLY A 39 20.98 -13.89 8.26
N GLU A 40 21.62 -13.33 9.29
CA GLU A 40 22.74 -12.40 9.15
C GLU A 40 23.88 -13.02 8.33
N LYS A 41 24.50 -12.20 7.49
CA LYS A 41 25.95 -11.93 7.54
C LYS A 41 26.25 -10.63 6.80
N GLU A 42 26.38 -9.57 7.57
CA GLU A 42 27.02 -8.32 7.16
C GLU A 42 28.48 -8.59 6.80
N ASN A 43 28.91 -8.03 5.67
CA ASN A 43 30.32 -7.72 5.45
C ASN A 43 30.44 -6.20 5.40
N GLU A 44 30.95 -5.65 6.49
CA GLU A 44 31.53 -4.32 6.58
C GLU A 44 32.63 -4.17 5.51
N ASN A 45 32.59 -3.09 4.73
CA ASN A 45 33.76 -2.29 4.40
C ASN A 45 33.42 -1.05 3.56
N ALA A 46 34.11 0.04 3.93
CA ALA A 46 34.45 1.23 3.15
C ALA A 46 33.73 2.55 3.50
N LEU A 47 34.32 3.21 4.51
CA LEU A 47 34.44 4.66 4.62
C LEU A 47 35.03 5.27 3.32
N SER A 48 34.38 6.31 2.78
CA SER A 48 34.92 7.68 2.61
C SER A 48 34.35 8.40 1.37
N PRO A 49 34.16 9.74 1.44
CA PRO A 49 33.42 10.53 0.45
C PRO A 49 34.35 11.20 -0.59
N PRO A 50 33.81 11.75 -1.70
CA PRO A 50 34.45 12.84 -2.40
C PRO A 50 33.73 14.17 -2.18
N SER A 51 34.56 15.15 -1.86
CA SER A 51 34.31 16.58 -1.82
C SER A 51 34.10 17.20 -3.21
N SER A 52 33.37 18.32 -3.28
CA SER A 52 33.92 19.66 -3.63
C SER A 52 32.81 20.63 -4.08
N ASN A 53 32.87 21.84 -3.50
CA ASN A 53 32.76 23.18 -4.10
C ASN A 53 31.59 23.47 -5.08
N GLN A 54 30.79 24.54 -4.97
CA GLN A 54 31.16 25.93 -4.66
C GLN A 54 30.00 26.72 -4.05
N LEU A 55 30.42 27.68 -3.22
CA LEU A 55 29.70 28.81 -2.67
C LEU A 55 29.51 29.89 -3.76
N LYS A 56 28.30 30.45 -3.89
CA LYS A 56 28.12 31.84 -4.36
C LYS A 56 26.91 32.48 -3.70
N THR A 57 27.19 33.52 -2.93
CA THR A 57 26.32 34.39 -2.16
C THR A 57 25.68 35.48 -3.03
N THR A 58 24.43 35.83 -2.71
CA THR A 58 23.93 37.22 -2.74
C THR A 58 22.77 37.37 -1.74
N GLU A 59 22.71 38.53 -1.10
CA GLU A 59 21.94 38.93 0.09
C GLU A 59 20.58 39.58 -0.21
N HIS A 60 19.83 39.85 0.89
CA HIS A 60 18.68 40.76 1.09
C HIS A 60 17.30 40.28 0.56
N ASP A 61 16.15 40.47 1.23
CA ASP A 61 15.76 41.17 2.47
C ASP A 61 14.32 40.75 2.88
N GLY A 62 13.94 40.99 4.14
CA GLY A 62 12.54 41.19 4.61
C GLY A 62 11.70 39.93 4.89
N SER A 63 11.66 39.40 6.11
CA SER A 63 10.78 39.81 7.22
C SER A 63 9.31 39.99 6.82
N GLU A 64 8.44 39.05 7.21
CA GLU A 64 7.24 39.41 7.98
C GLU A 64 6.62 38.20 8.71
N ASN A 65 6.47 38.39 10.02
CA ASN A 65 5.76 37.54 10.96
C ASN A 65 4.25 37.60 10.70
N SER A 66 3.57 36.44 10.75
CA SER A 66 2.14 36.40 11.04
C SER A 66 1.80 35.10 11.79
N SER A 67 1.97 35.17 13.12
CA SER A 67 1.43 34.24 14.09
C SER A 67 -0.09 34.15 13.99
N LYS A 68 -0.61 33.03 13.45
CA LYS A 68 -2.03 32.69 13.60
C LYS A 68 -2.21 31.75 14.79
N LYS A 69 -2.91 32.29 15.81
CA LYS A 69 -3.44 31.60 16.98
C LYS A 69 -4.20 30.34 16.58
N ILE A 70 -3.78 29.22 17.15
CA ILE A 70 -4.52 27.95 17.15
C ILE A 70 -5.59 28.07 18.24
N ASN A 71 -6.86 27.99 17.85
CA ASN A 71 -7.96 27.74 18.77
C ASN A 71 -7.99 26.24 19.09
N THR A 72 -7.62 25.91 20.32
CA THR A 72 -7.81 24.61 20.96
C THR A 72 -9.30 24.35 21.09
N VAL A 73 -9.83 23.40 20.31
CA VAL A 73 -11.15 22.79 20.56
C VAL A 73 -10.90 21.39 21.10
N ASN A 74 -11.41 21.18 22.31
CA ASN A 74 -11.41 19.93 23.05
C ASN A 74 -11.97 18.78 22.21
N TYR A 75 -11.21 17.70 22.07
CA TYR A 75 -11.79 16.40 21.75
C TYR A 75 -11.65 15.46 22.94
N VAL A 76 -12.81 14.94 23.32
CA VAL A 76 -13.10 14.09 24.45
C VAL A 76 -12.40 12.75 24.30
N ARG A 77 -11.70 12.36 25.37
CA ARG A 77 -11.14 11.04 25.62
C ARG A 77 -12.28 10.19 26.19
N ASP A 78 -12.62 9.08 25.53
CA ASP A 78 -13.42 7.91 26.00
C ASP A 78 -13.50 6.93 24.82
N THR A 79 -13.36 5.60 24.86
CA THR A 79 -12.93 4.54 25.80
C THR A 79 -12.70 3.27 24.93
N PRO A 80 -11.99 2.23 25.38
CA PRO A 80 -11.58 1.09 24.56
C PRO A 80 -12.72 0.06 24.39
N HIS A 81 -12.96 -0.40 23.16
CA HIS A 81 -13.93 -1.47 22.93
C HIS A 81 -13.37 -2.84 23.36
N SER A 82 -14.00 -3.33 24.43
CA SER A 82 -14.00 -4.68 24.97
C SER A 82 -14.31 -5.74 23.90
N LEU A 83 -13.48 -6.79 23.83
CA LEU A 83 -13.77 -8.05 23.17
C LEU A 83 -14.93 -8.75 23.91
N THR A 84 -16.10 -8.85 23.29
CA THR A 84 -17.17 -9.73 23.81
C THR A 84 -17.20 -11.04 23.05
N ASN A 85 -16.91 -12.11 23.79
CA ASN A 85 -17.08 -13.51 23.41
C ASN A 85 -18.50 -13.80 22.88
N THR A 86 -18.59 -14.29 21.65
CA THR A 86 -19.71 -15.14 21.23
C THR A 86 -19.22 -16.59 21.19
N SER A 87 -19.68 -17.37 22.17
CA SER A 87 -19.48 -18.80 22.30
C SER A 87 -20.11 -19.55 21.13
N PHE A 88 -19.28 -20.19 20.30
CA PHE A 88 -19.72 -21.17 19.32
C PHE A 88 -19.48 -22.56 19.91
N SER A 89 -20.53 -23.28 20.31
CA SER A 89 -20.39 -24.65 20.81
C SER A 89 -20.13 -25.61 19.64
N LEU A 90 -18.87 -26.01 19.46
CA LEU A 90 -18.54 -27.22 18.71
C LEU A 90 -18.82 -28.43 19.59
N ARG A 91 -19.83 -29.23 19.23
CA ARG A 91 -19.90 -30.62 19.68
C ARG A 91 -18.69 -31.34 19.08
N ASN A 92 -17.69 -31.58 19.91
CA ASN A 92 -16.52 -32.39 19.58
C ASN A 92 -16.89 -33.88 19.63
N ASP A 93 -17.30 -34.42 18.48
CA ASP A 93 -17.26 -35.87 18.27
C ASP A 93 -15.84 -36.26 17.82
N CYS A 94 -14.85 -36.13 18.71
CA CYS A 94 -13.49 -36.62 18.50
C CYS A 94 -12.98 -37.34 19.75
N ASN A 95 -12.69 -38.63 19.57
CA ASN A 95 -12.13 -39.52 20.58
C ASN A 95 -10.73 -39.03 21.04
N PRO A 96 -10.40 -38.98 22.35
CA PRO A 96 -9.18 -38.32 22.85
C PRO A 96 -7.84 -38.98 22.46
N ALA A 97 -7.87 -40.11 21.74
CA ALA A 97 -6.68 -40.91 21.46
C ALA A 97 -5.96 -40.57 20.13
N ALA A 98 -6.43 -39.58 19.36
CA ALA A 98 -5.86 -39.23 18.04
C ALA A 98 -5.54 -37.72 17.88
N ALA A 99 -5.18 -37.04 18.97
CA ALA A 99 -5.10 -35.57 19.04
C ALA A 99 -3.82 -34.92 18.46
N HIS A 100 -3.20 -35.51 17.43
CA HIS A 100 -2.16 -34.82 16.66
C HIS A 100 -2.33 -35.08 15.15
N GLY A 101 -3.01 -34.17 14.44
CA GLY A 101 -2.71 -33.92 13.03
C GLY A 101 -3.70 -34.32 11.93
N CYS A 102 -4.96 -34.66 12.21
CA CYS A 102 -5.83 -35.26 11.16
C CYS A 102 -6.87 -34.37 10.44
N LEU A 103 -7.06 -33.09 10.76
CA LEU A 103 -8.06 -32.26 10.06
C LEU A 103 -7.55 -30.92 9.48
N ASN A 104 -6.43 -30.38 9.97
CA ASN A 104 -5.88 -29.12 9.44
C ASN A 104 -5.04 -29.28 8.17
N THR A 105 -4.46 -30.46 7.92
CA THR A 105 -3.42 -30.64 6.89
C THR A 105 -3.94 -30.53 5.46
N LYS A 106 -5.16 -30.99 5.15
CA LYS A 106 -5.72 -30.89 3.79
C LYS A 106 -6.06 -29.46 3.42
N ARG A 107 -6.69 -28.70 4.32
CA ARG A 107 -7.07 -27.30 4.08
C ARG A 107 -5.85 -26.40 3.97
N GLU A 108 -4.89 -26.56 4.89
CA GLU A 108 -3.61 -25.83 4.84
C GLU A 108 -2.83 -26.16 3.56
N LYS A 109 -2.86 -27.41 3.10
CA LYS A 109 -2.22 -27.81 1.82
C LYS A 109 -2.87 -27.13 0.62
N VAL A 110 -4.20 -27.14 0.52
CA VAL A 110 -4.93 -26.48 -0.58
C VAL A 110 -4.70 -24.97 -0.56
N GLU A 111 -4.70 -24.34 0.62
CA GLU A 111 -4.41 -22.92 0.76
C GLU A 111 -2.99 -22.59 0.30
N LYS A 112 -2.02 -23.42 0.68
CA LYS A 112 -0.63 -23.27 0.25
C LYS A 112 -0.47 -23.42 -1.27
N GLU A 113 -1.12 -24.41 -1.88
CA GLU A 113 -1.07 -24.64 -3.34
C GLU A 113 -1.50 -23.40 -4.13
N LYS A 114 -2.54 -22.69 -3.69
CA LYS A 114 -2.98 -21.43 -4.31
C LYS A 114 -1.92 -20.32 -4.30
N TYR A 115 -1.21 -20.19 -3.18
CA TYR A 115 -0.11 -19.22 -3.09
C TYR A 115 1.12 -19.67 -3.88
N ASP A 116 1.41 -20.97 -3.92
CA ASP A 116 2.51 -21.50 -4.74
C ASP A 116 2.26 -21.20 -6.23
N GLU A 117 1.02 -21.33 -6.73
CA GLU A 117 0.66 -20.93 -8.10
C GLU A 117 0.88 -19.44 -8.37
N LEU A 118 0.50 -18.57 -7.43
CA LEU A 118 0.78 -17.12 -7.52
C LEU A 118 2.28 -16.85 -7.62
N TRP A 119 3.08 -17.51 -6.77
CA TRP A 119 4.51 -17.27 -6.72
C TRP A 119 5.26 -17.87 -7.91
N ASP A 120 4.78 -18.97 -8.47
CA ASP A 120 5.24 -19.50 -9.75
C ASP A 120 4.96 -18.51 -10.90
N ALA A 121 3.79 -17.88 -10.93
CA ALA A 121 3.47 -16.85 -11.92
C ALA A 121 4.41 -15.63 -11.76
N VAL A 122 4.68 -15.19 -10.53
CA VAL A 122 5.63 -14.10 -10.24
C VAL A 122 7.05 -14.47 -10.68
N ALA A 123 7.52 -15.68 -10.35
CA ALA A 123 8.86 -16.15 -10.70
C ALA A 123 9.06 -16.22 -12.22
N LYS A 124 8.06 -16.71 -12.97
CA LYS A 124 8.07 -16.70 -14.45
C LYS A 124 8.14 -15.28 -15.02
N THR A 125 7.50 -14.33 -14.35
CA THR A 125 7.45 -12.92 -14.78
C THR A 125 8.78 -12.17 -14.54
N TYR A 126 9.55 -12.56 -13.52
CA TYR A 126 10.81 -11.94 -13.14
C TYR A 126 11.93 -12.98 -12.98
N PRO A 127 12.45 -13.54 -14.09
CA PRO A 127 13.55 -14.50 -14.03
C PRO A 127 14.85 -13.81 -13.56
N GLY A 128 15.43 -14.30 -12.46
CA GLY A 128 16.70 -13.82 -11.89
C GLY A 128 16.54 -12.80 -10.76
N SER A 129 17.62 -12.62 -9.98
CA SER A 129 17.78 -11.87 -8.72
C SER A 129 17.50 -10.35 -8.76
N ARG A 130 16.61 -9.88 -9.64
CA ARG A 130 16.18 -8.47 -9.76
C ARG A 130 15.10 -8.06 -8.76
N LEU A 131 14.54 -8.99 -7.98
CA LEU A 131 13.61 -8.70 -6.90
C LEU A 131 14.40 -8.37 -5.62
N ARG A 132 14.77 -7.10 -5.46
CA ARG A 132 15.69 -6.66 -4.39
C ARG A 132 15.00 -6.53 -3.02
N VAL A 133 13.67 -6.44 -2.97
CA VAL A 133 12.85 -6.47 -1.75
C VAL A 133 11.52 -7.14 -2.09
N PHE A 134 11.36 -8.40 -1.69
CA PHE A 134 10.16 -9.17 -1.97
C PHE A 134 9.25 -9.18 -0.75
N LYS A 135 8.18 -8.38 -0.76
CA LYS A 135 7.22 -8.35 0.35
C LYS A 135 6.21 -9.51 0.28
N ARG A 136 6.71 -10.74 0.19
CA ARG A 136 5.90 -11.98 0.10
C ARG A 136 4.81 -12.00 1.17
N SER A 137 5.24 -11.86 2.42
CA SER A 137 4.38 -11.94 3.60
C SER A 137 3.31 -10.86 3.62
N LEU A 138 3.62 -9.64 3.14
CA LEU A 138 2.63 -8.58 3.02
C LEU A 138 1.56 -8.93 1.99
N VAL A 139 1.95 -9.43 0.83
CA VAL A 139 1.00 -9.85 -0.21
C VAL A 139 0.12 -10.98 0.29
N GLU A 140 0.71 -12.02 0.89
CA GLU A 140 -0.06 -13.15 1.44
C GLU A 140 -1.03 -12.70 2.53
N ARG A 141 -0.56 -11.85 3.47
CA ARG A 141 -1.39 -11.23 4.51
C ARG A 141 -2.58 -10.49 3.90
N VAL A 142 -2.33 -9.56 2.97
CA VAL A 142 -3.39 -8.72 2.39
C VAL A 142 -4.41 -9.58 1.63
N LEU A 143 -3.95 -10.52 0.80
CA LEU A 143 -4.87 -11.38 0.05
C LEU A 143 -5.70 -12.30 0.95
N LYS A 144 -5.21 -12.61 2.16
CA LYS A 144 -5.91 -13.45 3.15
C LYS A 144 -6.83 -12.65 4.07
N GLU A 145 -6.29 -11.63 4.71
CA GLU A 145 -6.93 -10.85 5.77
C GLU A 145 -7.84 -9.76 5.20
N GLU A 146 -7.47 -9.15 4.07
CA GLU A 146 -8.25 -8.09 3.41
C GLU A 146 -9.06 -8.62 2.22
N ARG A 147 -9.25 -9.94 2.12
CA ARG A 147 -10.01 -10.61 1.06
C ARG A 147 -11.39 -9.97 0.86
N ASP A 148 -12.14 -9.80 1.95
CA ASP A 148 -13.51 -9.29 1.90
C ASP A 148 -13.52 -7.81 1.48
N SER A 149 -12.50 -7.04 1.85
CA SER A 149 -12.31 -5.64 1.43
C SER A 149 -12.03 -5.54 -0.08
N ILE A 150 -11.21 -6.44 -0.63
CA ILE A 150 -10.94 -6.53 -2.07
C ILE A 150 -12.22 -6.87 -2.85
N ILE A 151 -13.00 -7.84 -2.37
CA ILE A 151 -14.28 -8.23 -2.99
C ILE A 151 -15.28 -7.08 -2.91
N ALA A 152 -15.46 -6.49 -1.72
CA ALA A 152 -16.40 -5.39 -1.51
C ALA A 152 -16.04 -4.15 -2.36
N ALA A 153 -14.76 -3.83 -2.52
CA ALA A 153 -14.31 -2.78 -3.42
C ALA A 153 -14.64 -3.13 -4.88
N GLY A 154 -14.38 -4.37 -5.30
CA GLY A 154 -14.67 -4.84 -6.64
C GLY A 154 -16.16 -4.74 -6.98
N GLU A 155 -17.02 -5.24 -6.10
CA GLU A 155 -18.49 -5.14 -6.24
C GLU A 155 -18.96 -3.69 -6.28
N LYS A 156 -18.48 -2.85 -5.36
CA LYS A 156 -18.92 -1.46 -5.23
C LYS A 156 -18.55 -0.60 -6.44
N TYR A 157 -17.41 -0.89 -7.08
CA TYR A 157 -16.90 -0.07 -8.18
C TYR A 157 -16.96 -0.76 -9.53
N ASP A 158 -17.55 -1.96 -9.61
CA ASP A 158 -17.64 -2.79 -10.81
C ASP A 158 -16.26 -3.18 -11.37
N VAL A 159 -15.25 -3.32 -10.52
CA VAL A 159 -13.90 -3.75 -10.92
C VAL A 159 -13.76 -5.23 -10.52
N PRO A 160 -13.31 -6.14 -11.40
CA PRO A 160 -13.07 -7.52 -11.01
C PRO A 160 -12.09 -7.59 -9.81
N PRO A 161 -12.45 -8.24 -8.68
CA PRO A 161 -11.62 -8.29 -7.49
C PRO A 161 -10.20 -8.81 -7.76
N GLU A 162 -10.05 -9.77 -8.66
CA GLU A 162 -8.77 -10.32 -9.09
C GLU A 162 -7.86 -9.29 -9.79
N ILE A 163 -8.43 -8.27 -10.45
CA ILE A 163 -7.66 -7.18 -11.05
C ILE A 163 -7.11 -6.26 -9.96
N ILE A 164 -7.91 -5.97 -8.91
CA ILE A 164 -7.45 -5.20 -7.74
C ILE A 164 -6.31 -5.95 -7.04
N ALA A 165 -6.49 -7.24 -6.78
CA ALA A 165 -5.47 -8.10 -6.18
C ALA A 165 -4.19 -8.15 -7.03
N SER A 166 -4.33 -8.24 -8.35
CA SER A 166 -3.18 -8.24 -9.29
C SER A 166 -2.35 -6.95 -9.21
N ILE A 167 -2.99 -5.79 -9.05
CA ILE A 167 -2.29 -4.52 -8.82
C ILE A 167 -1.51 -4.57 -7.50
N ILE A 168 -2.14 -5.04 -6.40
CA ILE A 168 -1.47 -5.16 -5.09
C ILE A 168 -0.22 -6.03 -5.21
N VAL A 169 -0.34 -7.22 -5.83
CA VAL A 169 0.80 -8.12 -6.07
C VAL A 169 1.89 -7.38 -6.84
N LYS A 170 1.55 -6.78 -7.99
CA LYS A 170 2.50 -6.11 -8.87
C LYS A 170 3.27 -4.98 -8.18
N GLU A 171 2.57 -4.15 -7.40
CA GLU A 171 3.18 -3.01 -6.70
C GLU A 171 4.06 -3.47 -5.55
N GLN A 172 3.60 -4.41 -4.71
CA GLN A 172 4.35 -4.84 -3.54
C GLN A 172 5.61 -5.66 -3.87
N ILE A 173 5.64 -6.37 -5.00
CA ILE A 173 6.85 -7.09 -5.44
C ILE A 173 7.86 -6.19 -6.18
N THR A 174 7.46 -4.99 -6.60
CA THR A 174 8.36 -4.06 -7.33
C THR A 174 8.56 -2.71 -6.65
N GLN A 175 8.09 -2.57 -5.41
CA GLN A 175 8.23 -1.33 -4.65
C GLN A 175 9.72 -0.96 -4.49
N SER A 176 10.07 0.24 -4.96
CA SER A 176 11.45 0.73 -4.95
C SER A 176 11.90 1.29 -3.60
N ALA A 177 10.96 1.81 -2.81
CA ALA A 177 11.21 2.35 -1.48
C ALA A 177 10.03 1.98 -0.54
N PRO A 178 10.30 1.63 0.74
CA PRO A 178 9.25 1.41 1.72
C PRO A 178 8.39 2.66 1.95
N ASP A 179 7.10 2.48 2.26
CA ASP A 179 6.14 3.58 2.41
C ASP A 179 6.54 4.62 3.48
N TRP A 180 7.21 4.21 4.55
CA TRP A 180 7.69 5.14 5.59
C TRP A 180 8.76 6.11 5.06
N VAL A 181 9.58 5.68 4.09
CA VAL A 181 10.59 6.54 3.45
C VAL A 181 9.88 7.57 2.60
N ASN A 182 8.90 7.13 1.81
CA ASN A 182 8.09 8.01 0.95
C ASN A 182 7.30 9.02 1.78
N MET A 183 6.70 8.57 2.89
CA MET A 183 5.96 9.44 3.80
C MET A 183 6.86 10.45 4.49
N MET A 184 8.06 10.05 4.95
CA MET A 184 9.04 11.00 5.49
C MET A 184 9.46 12.02 4.44
N ASP A 185 9.78 11.60 3.22
CA ASP A 185 10.16 12.55 2.16
C ASP A 185 9.01 13.50 1.81
N THR A 186 7.76 13.02 1.81
CA THR A 186 6.57 13.88 1.63
C THR A 186 6.41 14.86 2.79
N TYR A 187 6.59 14.44 4.04
CA TYR A 187 6.56 15.34 5.20
C TYR A 187 7.62 16.44 5.10
N VAL A 188 8.85 16.08 4.68
CA VAL A 188 9.97 17.04 4.59
C VAL A 188 9.86 17.96 3.38
N ARG A 189 9.48 17.44 2.21
CA ARG A 189 9.54 18.17 0.93
C ARG A 189 8.19 18.68 0.44
N GLY A 190 7.09 18.27 1.06
CA GLY A 190 5.73 18.60 0.63
C GLY A 190 5.30 17.98 -0.71
N LYS A 191 6.17 17.17 -1.34
CA LYS A 191 5.88 16.47 -2.61
C LYS A 191 5.38 15.06 -2.30
N GLY A 192 4.15 14.77 -2.71
CA GLY A 192 3.55 13.45 -2.54
C GLY A 192 4.23 12.39 -3.41
N HIS A 193 4.59 11.26 -2.79
CA HIS A 193 5.02 10.05 -3.48
C HIS A 193 3.89 9.03 -3.58
N SER A 194 4.04 8.03 -4.42
CA SER A 194 3.15 6.87 -4.44
C SER A 194 3.36 6.03 -3.17
N VAL A 195 2.27 5.63 -2.52
CA VAL A 195 2.30 4.87 -1.27
C VAL A 195 1.20 3.81 -1.18
N GLY A 196 1.40 2.88 -0.25
CA GLY A 196 0.47 1.84 0.13
C GLY A 196 0.37 0.70 -0.87
N LEU A 197 -0.65 -0.14 -0.70
CA LEU A 197 -0.81 -1.40 -1.43
C LEU A 197 -0.80 -1.24 -2.96
N GLY A 198 -1.43 -0.17 -3.46
CA GLY A 198 -1.52 0.15 -4.88
C GLY A 198 -0.52 1.18 -5.40
N ALA A 199 0.45 1.63 -4.59
CA ALA A 199 1.38 2.70 -4.97
C ALA A 199 0.66 3.94 -5.56
N ILE A 200 -0.32 4.46 -4.84
CA ILE A 200 -1.17 5.55 -5.32
C ILE A 200 -0.59 6.89 -4.90
N PHE A 201 -0.48 7.83 -5.84
CA PHE A 201 -0.15 9.22 -5.50
C PHE A 201 -1.33 9.87 -4.77
N PRO A 202 -1.08 10.62 -3.67
CA PRO A 202 -2.13 11.28 -2.90
C PRO A 202 -2.98 12.23 -3.76
N SER A 203 -2.34 13.01 -4.65
CA SER A 203 -3.04 13.90 -5.58
C SER A 203 -3.95 13.16 -6.56
N THR A 204 -3.54 11.97 -7.00
CA THR A 204 -4.37 11.09 -7.83
C THR A 204 -5.57 10.58 -7.03
N ALA A 205 -5.36 10.07 -5.82
CA ALA A 205 -6.45 9.58 -4.98
C ALA A 205 -7.49 10.69 -4.71
N GLN A 206 -7.03 11.84 -4.23
CA GLN A 206 -7.88 13.02 -3.95
C GLN A 206 -8.71 13.44 -5.16
N LYS A 207 -8.09 13.50 -6.35
CA LYS A 207 -8.78 13.86 -7.59
C LYS A 207 -9.81 12.81 -7.99
N VAL A 208 -9.44 11.54 -7.93
CA VAL A 208 -10.31 10.49 -8.47
C VAL A 208 -11.50 10.22 -7.54
N TRP A 209 -11.30 10.24 -6.22
CA TRP A 209 -12.40 10.15 -5.26
C TRP A 209 -13.44 11.25 -5.48
N ASP A 210 -13.02 12.51 -5.71
CA ASP A 210 -13.89 13.64 -6.04
C ASP A 210 -14.68 13.46 -7.35
N VAL A 211 -14.19 12.65 -8.29
CA VAL A 211 -14.86 12.43 -9.58
C VAL A 211 -15.76 11.20 -9.57
N VAL A 212 -15.33 10.13 -8.91
CA VAL A 212 -16.00 8.82 -8.99
C VAL A 212 -16.96 8.59 -7.83
N ASN A 213 -16.56 8.92 -6.60
CA ASN A 213 -17.38 8.71 -5.40
C ASN A 213 -16.95 9.67 -4.27
N PRO A 214 -17.40 10.94 -4.30
CA PRO A 214 -16.99 11.95 -3.32
C PRO A 214 -17.31 11.57 -1.87
N GLU A 215 -18.42 10.86 -1.64
CA GLU A 215 -18.84 10.42 -0.31
C GLU A 215 -17.90 9.35 0.25
N GLY A 216 -17.44 8.42 -0.59
CA GLY A 216 -16.42 7.44 -0.22
C GLY A 216 -15.09 8.11 0.11
N GLY A 217 -14.67 9.13 -0.66
CA GLY A 217 -13.49 9.93 -0.34
C GLY A 217 -13.59 10.59 1.03
N LYS A 218 -14.75 11.20 1.34
CA LYS A 218 -15.03 11.79 2.67
C LYS A 218 -15.00 10.76 3.79
N LYS A 219 -15.54 9.54 3.58
CA LYS A 219 -15.50 8.45 4.57
C LYS A 219 -14.07 8.17 5.04
N TYR A 220 -13.12 8.16 4.12
CA TYR A 220 -11.72 7.86 4.42
C TYR A 220 -10.86 9.11 4.70
N GLY A 221 -11.43 10.32 4.64
CA GLY A 221 -10.66 11.57 4.76
C GLY A 221 -9.81 11.94 3.52
N ILE A 222 -10.02 11.26 2.39
CA ILE A 222 -9.32 11.52 1.13
C ILE A 222 -10.17 12.46 0.27
N VAL A 223 -9.96 13.77 0.47
CA VAL A 223 -10.74 14.82 -0.19
C VAL A 223 -9.87 15.71 -1.06
N LYS A 224 -10.44 16.21 -2.17
CA LYS A 224 -9.74 17.12 -3.07
C LYS A 224 -9.34 18.41 -2.38
N GLY A 225 -8.08 18.79 -2.54
CA GLY A 225 -7.50 19.95 -1.86
C GLY A 225 -7.23 19.72 -0.37
N GLY A 226 -7.39 18.49 0.13
CA GLY A 226 -6.99 18.09 1.46
C GLY A 226 -5.48 18.01 1.62
N ASP A 227 -5.03 17.87 2.87
CA ASP A 227 -3.61 17.78 3.18
C ASP A 227 -2.96 16.56 2.50
N THR A 228 -1.82 16.80 1.85
CA THR A 228 -1.12 15.76 1.08
C THR A 228 -0.49 14.72 1.99
N TYR A 229 0.07 15.12 3.13
CA TYR A 229 0.67 14.20 4.09
C TYR A 229 -0.39 13.34 4.76
N GLU A 230 -1.51 13.92 5.19
CA GLU A 230 -2.63 13.15 5.75
C GLU A 230 -3.16 12.11 4.76
N THR A 231 -3.28 12.49 3.48
CA THR A 231 -3.68 11.53 2.44
C THR A 231 -2.66 10.40 2.27
N VAL A 232 -1.35 10.73 2.30
CA VAL A 232 -0.29 9.73 2.25
C VAL A 232 -0.36 8.78 3.44
N LYS A 233 -0.57 9.30 4.66
CA LYS A 233 -0.71 8.51 5.88
C LYS A 233 -1.91 7.57 5.79
N ILE A 234 -3.07 8.07 5.38
CA ILE A 234 -4.28 7.25 5.17
C ILE A 234 -3.99 6.14 4.14
N LEU A 235 -3.38 6.47 3.00
CA LEU A 235 -3.08 5.47 1.98
C LEU A 235 -2.01 4.45 2.42
N ALA A 236 -1.07 4.82 3.28
CA ALA A 236 -0.01 3.95 3.75
C ALA A 236 -0.46 3.01 4.90
N ASP A 237 -1.33 3.50 5.79
CA ASP A 237 -1.65 2.83 7.05
C ASP A 237 -3.06 2.21 7.07
N ASN A 238 -3.93 2.53 6.10
CA ASN A 238 -5.29 1.97 6.01
C ASN A 238 -5.45 1.14 4.72
N ASP A 239 -5.35 -0.19 4.88
CA ASP A 239 -5.47 -1.15 3.78
C ASP A 239 -6.82 -1.03 3.06
N GLU A 240 -7.95 -0.95 3.79
CA GLU A 240 -9.29 -0.78 3.21
C GLU A 240 -9.37 0.48 2.34
N ALA A 241 -8.92 1.62 2.87
CA ALA A 241 -8.91 2.89 2.12
C ALA A 241 -8.03 2.79 0.87
N ASN A 242 -6.87 2.11 0.94
CA ASN A 242 -5.99 1.91 -0.19
C ASN A 242 -6.62 1.00 -1.25
N ILE A 243 -7.18 -0.15 -0.85
CA ILE A 243 -7.86 -1.12 -1.73
C ILE A 243 -9.02 -0.45 -2.46
N HIS A 244 -9.88 0.27 -1.74
CA HIS A 244 -10.96 1.04 -2.36
C HIS A 244 -10.43 2.13 -3.30
N SER A 245 -9.31 2.77 -2.96
CA SER A 245 -8.66 3.76 -3.83
C SER A 245 -8.12 3.13 -5.13
N ILE A 246 -7.58 1.91 -5.10
CA ILE A 246 -7.16 1.17 -6.30
C ILE A 246 -8.35 1.00 -7.24
N ALA A 247 -9.46 0.48 -6.73
CA ALA A 247 -10.67 0.23 -7.52
C ALA A 247 -11.22 1.53 -8.14
N VAL A 248 -11.26 2.60 -7.35
CA VAL A 248 -11.72 3.92 -7.80
C VAL A 248 -10.81 4.51 -8.88
N VAL A 249 -9.49 4.37 -8.74
CA VAL A 249 -8.52 4.78 -9.77
C VAL A 249 -8.72 3.97 -11.05
N LEU A 250 -8.81 2.65 -10.97
CA LEU A 250 -9.06 1.78 -12.13
C LEU A 250 -10.35 2.16 -12.86
N LYS A 251 -11.45 2.39 -12.11
CA LYS A 251 -12.72 2.84 -12.69
C LYS A 251 -12.57 4.15 -13.46
N HIS A 252 -11.88 5.11 -12.88
CA HIS A 252 -11.64 6.38 -13.55
C HIS A 252 -10.76 6.22 -14.80
N LYS A 253 -9.76 5.33 -14.79
CA LYS A 253 -8.94 5.04 -15.98
C LYS A 253 -9.75 4.38 -17.09
N ALA A 254 -10.63 3.44 -16.76
CA ALA A 254 -11.57 2.85 -17.70
C ALA A 254 -12.49 3.90 -18.32
N GLN A 255 -13.08 4.77 -17.50
CA GLN A 255 -13.94 5.86 -17.97
C GLN A 255 -13.22 6.85 -18.87
N GLN A 256 -11.92 7.09 -18.63
CA GLN A 256 -11.09 7.93 -19.50
C GLN A 256 -10.80 7.29 -20.85
N LEU A 257 -10.75 5.96 -20.95
CA LEU A 257 -10.47 5.24 -22.19
C LEU A 257 -11.73 4.97 -23.01
N TYR A 258 -12.83 4.60 -22.34
CA TYR A 258 -14.02 4.04 -22.97
C TYR A 258 -15.29 4.87 -22.73
N GLY A 259 -15.17 6.01 -22.03
CA GLY A 259 -16.27 6.91 -21.73
C GLY A 259 -16.91 6.67 -20.36
N LYS A 260 -17.64 7.66 -19.85
CA LYS A 260 -18.20 7.64 -18.48
C LYS A 260 -19.23 6.54 -18.24
N SER A 261 -19.91 6.09 -19.29
CA SER A 261 -20.97 5.08 -19.27
C SER A 261 -20.48 3.66 -19.58
N VAL A 262 -19.16 3.45 -19.63
CA VAL A 262 -18.60 2.10 -19.86
C VAL A 262 -19.06 1.14 -18.76
N ASP A 263 -19.53 -0.03 -19.16
CA ASP A 263 -19.76 -1.15 -18.25
C ASP A 263 -18.44 -1.89 -18.04
N LEU A 264 -17.92 -1.83 -16.82
CA LEU A 264 -16.62 -2.39 -16.48
C LEU A 264 -16.66 -3.92 -16.42
N LYS A 265 -17.82 -4.53 -16.16
CA LYS A 265 -17.99 -5.98 -16.07
C LYS A 265 -17.87 -6.65 -17.43
N GLU A 266 -18.19 -5.91 -18.49
CA GLU A 266 -18.17 -6.37 -19.87
C GLU A 266 -16.84 -6.07 -20.60
N LEU A 267 -15.85 -5.51 -19.89
CA LEU A 267 -14.55 -5.25 -20.50
C LEU A 267 -13.79 -6.56 -20.76
N THR A 268 -13.26 -6.70 -21.98
CA THR A 268 -12.40 -7.83 -22.34
C THR A 268 -11.07 -7.78 -21.60
N GLU A 269 -10.34 -8.90 -21.61
CA GLU A 269 -8.99 -8.96 -21.03
C GLU A 269 -8.05 -7.90 -21.66
N GLU A 270 -8.11 -7.69 -22.98
CA GLU A 270 -7.31 -6.66 -23.65
C GLU A 270 -7.69 -5.24 -23.21
N GLN A 271 -8.98 -5.00 -22.96
CA GLN A 271 -9.43 -3.70 -22.47
C GLN A 271 -8.97 -3.48 -21.02
N TRP A 272 -9.06 -4.49 -20.16
CA TRP A 272 -8.50 -4.44 -18.81
C TRP A 272 -6.98 -4.24 -18.82
N ARG A 273 -6.25 -4.91 -19.73
CA ARG A 273 -4.81 -4.69 -19.94
C ARG A 273 -4.52 -3.22 -20.26
N ALA A 274 -5.31 -2.57 -21.11
CA ALA A 274 -5.16 -1.14 -21.42
C ALA A 274 -5.47 -0.22 -20.21
N VAL A 275 -6.50 -0.55 -19.42
CA VAL A 275 -6.82 0.17 -18.16
C VAL A 275 -5.67 0.07 -17.17
N ILE A 276 -5.11 -1.12 -16.98
CA ILE A 276 -3.95 -1.40 -16.11
C ILE A 276 -2.72 -0.64 -16.60
N GLY A 277 -2.46 -0.60 -17.91
CA GLY A 277 -1.36 0.21 -18.45
C GLY A 277 -1.54 1.69 -18.11
N LYS A 278 -2.76 2.23 -18.26
CA LYS A 278 -3.06 3.63 -17.92
C LYS A 278 -2.99 3.92 -16.42
N TYR A 279 -3.20 2.92 -15.56
CA TYR A 279 -3.01 3.03 -14.10
C TYR A 279 -1.56 3.42 -13.78
N ASN A 280 -0.59 2.70 -14.35
CA ASN A 280 0.84 2.94 -14.17
C ASN A 280 1.42 4.08 -15.04
N ALA A 281 0.56 4.85 -15.74
CA ALA A 281 0.96 5.85 -16.74
C ALA A 281 1.89 5.26 -17.84
N GLU A 282 1.63 4.00 -18.21
CA GLU A 282 2.36 3.30 -19.24
C GLU A 282 2.13 3.93 -20.62
N SER A 283 3.21 4.11 -21.39
CA SER A 283 3.09 4.52 -22.78
C SER A 283 2.64 3.33 -23.65
N PRO A 284 1.77 3.51 -24.66
CA PRO A 284 1.30 2.44 -25.53
C PRO A 284 2.41 1.58 -26.16
N GLU A 285 3.59 2.16 -26.36
CA GLU A 285 4.78 1.55 -26.96
C GLU A 285 5.63 0.72 -25.99
N LYS A 286 5.36 0.74 -24.67
CA LYS A 286 6.17 0.07 -23.64
C LYS A 286 5.31 -0.69 -22.64
N LYS A 287 4.66 -1.77 -23.09
CA LYS A 287 3.67 -2.57 -22.33
C LYS A 287 4.24 -3.50 -21.22
N ASN A 288 5.28 -3.08 -20.52
CA ASN A 288 5.95 -3.94 -19.54
C ASN A 288 5.17 -4.12 -18.22
N TYR A 289 4.41 -3.13 -17.78
CA TYR A 289 3.62 -3.19 -16.55
C TYR A 289 2.34 -4.00 -16.75
N SER A 290 1.55 -3.65 -17.77
CA SER A 290 0.28 -4.32 -18.03
C SER A 290 0.46 -5.79 -18.41
N ASP A 291 1.42 -6.13 -19.27
CA ASP A 291 1.69 -7.53 -19.68
C ASP A 291 2.11 -8.42 -18.51
N LYS A 292 2.76 -7.83 -17.49
CA LYS A 292 3.14 -8.54 -16.27
C LYS A 292 1.99 -8.69 -15.29
N THR A 293 1.18 -7.66 -15.13
CA THR A 293 0.09 -7.63 -14.15
C THR A 293 -1.03 -8.60 -14.53
N VAL A 294 -1.32 -8.75 -15.83
CA VAL A 294 -2.33 -9.70 -16.34
C VAL A 294 -1.95 -11.18 -16.16
N GLN A 295 -0.78 -11.49 -15.62
CA GLN A 295 -0.40 -12.87 -15.25
C GLN A 295 -0.98 -13.30 -13.89
N TYR A 296 -1.43 -12.34 -13.08
CA TYR A 296 -1.89 -12.58 -11.70
C TYR A 296 -3.40 -12.75 -11.50
N PRO A 297 -4.33 -12.40 -12.44
CA PRO A 297 -5.76 -12.54 -12.21
C PRO A 297 -6.18 -13.97 -11.85
N ALA A 298 -5.76 -14.99 -12.61
CA ALA A 298 -6.14 -16.37 -12.32
C ALA A 298 -5.70 -16.87 -10.93
N PRO A 299 -4.42 -16.79 -10.54
CA PRO A 299 -4.02 -17.25 -9.21
C PRO A 299 -4.63 -16.41 -8.08
N THR A 300 -4.78 -15.08 -8.27
CA THR A 300 -5.43 -14.24 -7.25
C THR A 300 -6.93 -14.53 -7.12
N ARG A 301 -7.64 -14.83 -8.21
CA ARG A 301 -9.03 -15.27 -8.20
C ARG A 301 -9.21 -16.52 -7.34
N SER A 302 -8.31 -17.48 -7.47
CA SER A 302 -8.34 -18.71 -6.66
C SER A 302 -8.10 -18.45 -5.18
N ILE A 303 -7.13 -17.59 -4.83
CA ILE A 303 -6.87 -17.16 -3.45
C ILE A 303 -8.09 -16.45 -2.86
N LEU A 304 -8.72 -15.58 -3.64
CA LEU A 304 -9.96 -14.89 -3.25
C LEU A 304 -11.18 -15.84 -3.21
N GLY A 305 -11.06 -17.09 -3.64
CA GLY A 305 -12.15 -18.07 -3.62
C GLY A 305 -13.32 -17.67 -4.51
N LEU A 306 -13.00 -17.15 -5.71
CA LEU A 306 -13.96 -16.70 -6.72
C LEU A 306 -14.08 -17.70 -7.90
N ASP A 307 -13.45 -18.86 -7.79
CA ASP A 307 -13.52 -19.97 -8.76
C ASP A 307 -14.82 -20.77 -8.64
#